data_AF-X1QGZ1-F1
#
_entry.id   AF-X1QGZ1-F1
#
_cell.length_a   1.000
_cell.length_b   1.000
_cell.length_c   1.000
_cell.angle_alpha   90.00
_cell.angle_beta   90.00
_cell.angle_gamma   90.00
#
_symmetry.space_group_name_H-M   'P 1'
#
loop_
_entity.id
_entity.type
_entity.pdbx_description
1 polymer ?
#
loop_
_entity_poly.entity_id
_entity_poly.type
_entity_poly.pdbx_seq_one_letter_code
_entity_poly.pdbx_strand_id
1 'polypeptide(L)'
;LDVYSLNYFIQKDELSTYELNQLNNFWSPDDYYCFINSFKYNDIKVTLDKYTIIEKKRIRIVYNWLQYFSMKSLKKEFEENNFIIDNTYSDVTGKDYNSESLEFAVVSGKKQ
;
A
#
# COMPACT_ATOMS: atom_id res chain seq x y z
N LEU A 1 13.17 1.21 -1.90
CA LEU A 1 11.71 1.46 -1.84
C LEU A 1 11.00 0.11 -1.96
N ASP A 2 10.08 -0.18 -1.06
CA ASP A 2 9.16 -1.32 -1.17
C ASP A 2 7.90 -0.86 -1.93
N VAL A 3 7.41 -1.69 -2.85
CA VAL A 3 6.43 -1.28 -3.87
C VAL A 3 5.38 -2.35 -4.07
N TYR A 4 4.11 -1.95 -4.01
CA TYR A 4 2.99 -2.82 -4.38
C TYR A 4 2.89 -2.97 -5.89
N SER A 5 2.79 -4.22 -6.36
CA SER A 5 2.69 -4.54 -7.78
C SER A 5 1.27 -4.44 -8.31
N LEU A 6 1.12 -4.33 -9.64
CA LEU A 6 -0.20 -4.41 -10.27
C LEU A 6 -0.90 -5.76 -10.05
N ASN A 7 -0.15 -6.85 -9.80
CA ASN A 7 -0.77 -8.14 -9.49
C ASN A 7 -1.51 -8.06 -8.16
N TYR A 8 -0.93 -7.38 -7.17
CA TYR A 8 -1.61 -7.17 -5.91
C TYR A 8 -2.82 -6.24 -6.06
N PHE A 9 -2.71 -5.19 -6.88
CA PHE A 9 -3.85 -4.36 -7.22
C PHE A 9 -5.00 -5.17 -7.83
N ILE A 10 -4.71 -6.10 -8.75
CA ILE A 10 -5.72 -6.94 -9.41
C ILE A 10 -6.45 -7.81 -8.38
N GLN A 11 -5.72 -8.41 -7.43
CA GLN A 11 -6.29 -9.29 -6.40
C GLN A 11 -7.08 -8.56 -5.31
N LYS A 12 -6.96 -7.23 -5.20
CA LYS A 12 -7.69 -6.44 -4.22
C LYS A 12 -9.12 -6.19 -4.64
N ASP A 13 -10.06 -6.55 -3.78
CA ASP A 13 -11.46 -6.19 -3.88
C ASP A 13 -11.81 -5.05 -2.91
N GLU A 14 -12.84 -4.28 -3.25
CA GLU A 14 -13.45 -3.33 -2.33
C GLU A 14 -14.14 -4.08 -1.18
N LEU A 15 -14.13 -3.47 0.01
CA LEU A 15 -14.61 -4.10 1.24
C LEU A 15 -15.31 -3.08 2.12
N SER A 16 -16.32 -3.54 2.86
CA SER A 16 -16.91 -2.81 3.98
C SER A 16 -17.14 -3.78 5.12
N THR A 17 -16.33 -3.67 6.17
CA THR A 17 -16.42 -4.54 7.36
C THR A 17 -16.20 -3.75 8.63
N TYR A 18 -16.52 -4.35 9.78
CA TYR A 18 -16.20 -3.79 11.08
C TYR A 18 -15.86 -4.89 12.08
N GLU A 19 -15.05 -4.55 13.07
CA GLU A 19 -14.60 -5.47 14.11
C GLU A 19 -14.38 -4.71 15.42
N LEU A 20 -14.66 -5.37 16.55
CA LEU A 20 -14.26 -4.89 17.87
C LEU A 20 -12.75 -5.11 18.03
N ASN A 21 -12.01 -4.07 18.39
CA ASN A 21 -10.58 -4.12 18.67
C ASN A 21 -9.75 -4.64 17.49
N GLN A 22 -10.17 -4.28 16.27
CA GLN A 22 -9.57 -4.67 14.99
C GLN A 22 -8.04 -4.53 14.97
N LEU A 23 -7.35 -5.49 14.36
CA LEU A 23 -5.88 -5.60 14.35
C LEU A 23 -5.29 -5.74 15.77
N ASN A 24 -5.99 -6.44 16.67
CA ASN A 24 -5.51 -6.73 18.03
C ASN A 24 -5.15 -5.46 18.83
N ASN A 25 -6.09 -4.51 18.94
CA ASN A 25 -5.89 -3.22 19.64
C ASN A 25 -4.80 -2.30 19.06
N PHE A 26 -4.42 -2.46 17.78
CA PHE A 26 -3.42 -1.63 17.14
C PHE A 26 -3.68 -0.11 17.28
N TRP A 27 -4.95 0.31 17.19
CA TRP A 27 -5.28 1.73 17.14
C TRP A 27 -5.39 2.40 18.51
N SER A 28 -5.68 1.65 19.57
CA SER A 28 -5.89 2.19 20.93
C SER A 28 -5.76 1.09 21.97
N PRO A 29 -5.27 1.41 23.19
CA PRO A 29 -5.31 0.48 24.32
C PRO A 29 -6.73 0.33 24.93
N ASP A 30 -7.65 1.25 24.67
CA ASP A 30 -9.05 1.16 25.08
C ASP A 30 -9.89 0.42 24.03
N ASP A 31 -11.04 -0.14 24.41
CA ASP A 31 -11.96 -0.78 23.46
C ASP A 31 -12.46 0.19 22.37
N TYR A 32 -12.52 -0.29 21.13
CA TYR A 32 -13.06 0.45 19.99
C TYR A 32 -13.75 -0.47 18.97
N TYR A 33 -14.74 0.08 18.27
CA TYR A 33 -15.18 -0.48 17.01
C TYR A 33 -14.44 0.20 15.87
N CYS A 34 -13.87 -0.59 14.97
CA CYS A 34 -13.24 -0.06 13.76
C CYS A 34 -14.01 -0.53 12.53
N PHE A 35 -14.44 0.42 11.71
CA PHE A 35 -15.02 0.19 10.40
C PHE A 35 -13.94 0.40 9.34
N ILE A 36 -13.75 -0.57 8.45
CA ILE A 36 -12.90 -0.43 7.26
C ILE A 36 -13.79 -0.32 6.04
N ASN A 37 -13.57 0.72 5.25
CA ASN A 37 -14.06 0.81 3.88
C ASN A 37 -12.88 0.88 2.92
N SER A 38 -12.76 -0.13 2.05
CA SER A 38 -11.74 -0.21 1.01
C SER A 38 -12.33 0.21 -0.33
N PHE A 39 -11.68 1.16 -0.99
CA PHE A 39 -12.06 1.68 -2.30
C PHE A 39 -10.96 1.43 -3.33
N LYS A 40 -11.33 1.20 -4.58
CA LYS A 40 -10.40 0.87 -5.67
C LYS A 40 -10.57 1.82 -6.85
N TYR A 41 -9.52 2.60 -7.13
CA TYR A 41 -9.48 3.56 -8.23
C TYR A 41 -8.72 2.97 -9.41
N ASN A 42 -9.45 2.36 -10.33
CA ASN A 42 -8.87 1.61 -11.45
C ASN A 42 -8.03 2.45 -12.41
N ASP A 43 -8.38 3.70 -12.67
CA ASP A 43 -7.69 4.50 -13.69
C ASP A 43 -6.27 4.92 -13.26
N ILE A 44 -6.11 5.22 -11.97
CA ILE A 44 -4.84 5.67 -11.40
C ILE A 44 -4.10 4.57 -10.60
N LYS A 45 -4.66 3.35 -10.54
CA LYS A 45 -4.10 2.20 -9.80
C LYS A 45 -3.80 2.52 -8.34
N VAL A 46 -4.79 3.12 -7.66
CA VAL A 46 -4.73 3.48 -6.25
C VAL A 46 -5.84 2.74 -5.49
N THR A 47 -5.57 2.35 -4.25
CA THR A 47 -6.61 1.95 -3.30
C THR A 47 -6.60 2.88 -2.09
N LEU A 48 -7.74 2.98 -1.43
CA LEU A 48 -7.91 3.66 -0.16
C LEU A 48 -8.52 2.67 0.84
N ASP A 49 -7.84 2.43 1.95
CA ASP A 49 -8.43 1.84 3.14
C ASP A 49 -8.78 2.98 4.12
N LYS A 50 -10.07 3.27 4.25
CA LYS A 50 -10.59 4.23 5.22
C LYS A 50 -10.97 3.53 6.50
N TYR A 51 -10.29 3.88 7.60
CA TYR A 51 -10.60 3.40 8.93
C TYR A 51 -11.41 4.45 9.68
N THR A 52 -12.57 4.05 10.21
CA THR A 52 -13.35 4.87 11.17
C THR A 52 -13.31 4.18 12.52
N ILE A 53 -12.56 4.76 13.45
CA ILE A 53 -12.26 4.18 14.76
C ILE A 53 -13.10 4.93 15.79
N ILE A 54 -14.02 4.22 16.44
CA ILE A 54 -14.97 4.78 17.40
C ILE A 54 -14.63 4.24 18.79
N GLU A 55 -14.06 5.11 19.61
CA GLU A 55 -13.76 4.88 21.02
C GLU A 55 -14.81 5.59 21.89
N LYS A 56 -14.91 5.24 23.18
CA LYS A 56 -15.88 5.86 24.11
C LYS A 56 -15.80 7.39 24.15
N LYS A 57 -14.59 7.95 24.03
CA LYS A 57 -14.34 9.39 24.23
C LYS A 57 -14.00 10.15 22.95
N ARG A 58 -13.78 9.46 21.82
CA ARG A 58 -13.34 10.11 20.57
C ARG A 58 -13.65 9.25 19.36
N ILE A 59 -13.72 9.90 18.20
CA ILE A 59 -13.74 9.26 16.89
C ILE A 59 -12.50 9.73 16.13
N ARG A 60 -11.83 8.79 15.47
CA ARG A 60 -10.71 9.07 14.55
C ARG A 60 -11.02 8.49 13.18
N ILE A 61 -10.57 9.19 12.14
CA ILE A 61 -10.64 8.71 10.77
C ILE A 61 -9.22 8.70 10.22
N VAL A 62 -8.81 7.56 9.67
CA VAL A 62 -7.51 7.39 9.00
C VAL A 62 -7.75 6.98 7.56
N TYR A 63 -7.05 7.65 6.65
CA TYR A 63 -7.08 7.35 5.21
C TYR A 63 -5.73 6.76 4.83
N ASN A 64 -5.69 5.47 4.55
CA ASN A 64 -4.47 4.78 4.09
C ASN A 64 -4.53 4.62 2.56
N TRP A 65 -3.73 5.43 1.86
CA TRP A 65 -3.67 5.43 0.40
C TRP A 65 -2.51 4.57 -0.07
N LEU A 66 -2.78 3.59 -0.93
CA LEU A 66 -1.78 2.71 -1.52
C LEU A 66 -1.74 2.92 -3.03
N GLN A 67 -0.57 3.27 -3.55
CA GLN A 67 -0.32 3.36 -4.99
C GLN A 67 0.38 2.09 -5.47
N TYR A 68 -0.06 1.59 -6.61
CA TYR A 68 0.45 0.36 -7.20
C TYR A 68 1.16 0.66 -8.51
N PHE A 69 2.25 -0.05 -8.76
CA PHE A 69 3.10 0.20 -9.92
C PHE A 69 3.39 -1.07 -10.71
N SER A 70 3.51 -0.88 -12.02
CA SER A 70 4.31 -1.77 -12.86
C SER A 70 5.77 -1.31 -12.81
N MET A 71 6.71 -2.21 -13.12
CA MET A 71 8.11 -1.81 -13.27
C MET A 71 8.29 -0.65 -14.28
N LYS A 72 7.49 -0.64 -15.34
CA LYS A 72 7.52 0.41 -16.38
C LYS A 72 7.05 1.77 -15.83
N SER A 73 5.92 1.81 -15.14
CA SER A 73 5.38 3.06 -14.59
C SER A 73 6.25 3.62 -13.47
N LEU A 74 6.81 2.74 -12.62
CA LEU A 74 7.75 3.16 -11.58
C LEU A 74 9.03 3.75 -12.19
N LYS A 75 9.65 3.08 -13.18
CA LYS A 75 10.84 3.60 -13.86
C LYS A 75 10.59 4.99 -14.44
N LYS A 76 9.45 5.19 -15.09
CA LYS A 76 9.06 6.48 -15.65
C LYS A 76 9.00 7.57 -14.57
N GLU A 77 8.36 7.30 -13.43
CA GLU A 77 8.27 8.26 -12.32
C GLU A 77 9.64 8.60 -11.74
N PHE A 78 10.52 7.62 -11.60
CA PHE A 78 11.90 7.84 -11.14
C PHE A 78 12.68 8.72 -12.12
N GLU A 79 12.61 8.42 -13.42
CA GLU A 79 13.30 9.18 -14.46
C GLU A 79 12.81 10.63 -14.56
N GLU A 80 11.49 10.86 -14.44
CA GLU A 80 10.88 12.20 -14.40
C GLU A 80 11.38 13.04 -13.20
N ASN A 81 11.89 12.38 -12.15
CA ASN A 81 12.41 13.02 -10.94
C ASN A 81 13.94 12.97 -10.82
N ASN A 82 14.67 12.67 -11.90
CA ASN A 82 16.14 12.55 -11.94
C ASN A 82 16.71 11.41 -11.08
N PHE A 83 15.99 10.31 -10.96
CA PHE A 83 16.48 9.07 -10.36
C PHE A 83 16.59 7.95 -11.39
N ILE A 84 17.40 6.95 -11.07
CA ILE A 84 17.51 5.68 -11.78
C ILE A 84 17.28 4.53 -10.80
N ILE A 85 16.81 3.39 -11.31
CA ILE A 85 16.68 2.16 -10.54
C ILE A 85 17.92 1.31 -10.81
N ASP A 86 18.74 1.10 -9.77
CA ASP A 86 20.01 0.36 -9.84
C ASP A 86 19.78 -1.15 -9.72
N ASN A 87 18.90 -1.55 -8.80
CA ASN A 87 18.58 -2.96 -8.54
C ASN A 87 17.09 -3.16 -8.29
N THR A 88 16.63 -4.38 -8.57
CA THR A 88 15.24 -4.80 -8.36
C THR A 88 15.21 -6.18 -7.74
N TYR A 89 14.32 -6.38 -6.78
CA TYR A 89 14.14 -7.60 -6.01
C TYR A 89 12.66 -7.92 -5.85
N SER A 90 12.31 -9.18 -5.59
CA SER A 90 10.93 -9.59 -5.30
C SER A 90 10.46 -9.19 -3.91
N ASP A 91 11.39 -8.88 -2.99
CA ASP A 91 11.10 -8.45 -1.63
C ASP A 91 12.31 -7.70 -1.05
N VAL A 92 12.12 -7.13 0.14
CA VAL A 92 13.16 -6.39 0.87
C VAL A 92 14.27 -7.27 1.45
N THR A 93 14.18 -8.60 1.32
CA THR A 93 15.22 -9.54 1.78
C THR A 93 16.29 -9.79 0.71
N GLY A 94 16.11 -9.23 -0.49
CA GLY A 94 17.07 -9.34 -1.60
C GLY A 94 16.82 -10.52 -2.53
N LYS A 95 15.62 -11.12 -2.49
CA LYS A 95 15.24 -12.21 -3.41
C LYS A 95 15.20 -11.73 -4.86
N ASP A 96 15.62 -12.58 -5.78
CA ASP A 96 15.57 -12.29 -7.22
C ASP A 96 14.18 -11.85 -7.67
N TYR A 97 14.13 -10.82 -8.50
CA TYR A 97 12.89 -10.24 -9.01
C TYR A 97 12.06 -11.24 -9.83
N ASN A 98 10.76 -11.25 -9.57
CA ASN A 98 9.74 -11.99 -10.29
C ASN A 98 8.57 -11.06 -10.63
N SER A 99 8.19 -11.02 -11.91
CA SER A 99 7.07 -10.20 -12.40
C SER A 99 5.72 -10.60 -11.82
N GLU A 100 5.58 -11.83 -11.33
CA GLU A 100 4.35 -12.36 -10.74
C GLU A 100 4.22 -12.06 -9.24
N SER A 101 5.25 -11.48 -8.62
CA SER A 101 5.20 -11.11 -7.19
C SER A 101 4.14 -10.03 -6.92
N LEU A 102 3.56 -10.08 -5.72
CA LEU A 102 2.56 -9.09 -5.24
C LEU A 102 3.20 -7.77 -4.82
N GLU A 103 4.48 -7.84 -4.45
CA GLU A 103 5.32 -6.73 -4.07
C GLU A 103 6.66 -6.88 -4.77
N PHE A 104 7.43 -5.81 -4.81
CA PHE A 104 8.81 -5.83 -5.24
C PHE A 104 9.56 -4.67 -4.59
N ALA A 105 10.86 -4.84 -4.42
CA ALA A 105 11.72 -3.81 -3.86
C ALA A 105 12.66 -3.26 -4.94
N VAL A 106 12.91 -1.97 -4.89
CA VAL A 106 13.90 -1.31 -5.76
C VAL A 106 14.94 -0.55 -4.94
N VAL A 107 16.18 -0.61 -5.39
CA VAL A 107 17.26 0.29 -4.95
C VAL A 107 17.45 1.32 -6.05
N SER A 108 17.58 2.58 -5.66
CA SER A 108 17.61 3.69 -6.60
C SER A 108 18.60 4.76 -6.14
N GLY A 109 19.17 5.42 -7.14
CA GLY A 109 20.14 6.49 -6.98
C GLY A 109 19.75 7.71 -7.81
N LYS A 110 20.28 8.87 -7.43
CA LYS A 110 20.15 10.06 -8.27
C LYS A 110 20.94 9.84 -9.56
N LYS A 111 20.36 10.22 -10.69
CA LYS A 111 21.06 10.21 -11.98
C LYS A 111 22.22 11.21 -11.90
N GLN A 112 23.45 10.74 -12.15
CA GLN A 112 24.64 11.59 -12.23
C GLN A 112 24.65 12.39 -13.53
#